data_AF-A0A0T7F8F0-F1
#
_entry.id   AF-A0A0T7F8F0-F1
#
_cell.length_a   1.000
_cell.length_b   1.000
_cell.length_c   1.000
_cell.angle_alpha   90.00
_cell.angle_beta   90.00
_cell.angle_gamma   90.00
#
_symmetry.space_group_name_H-M   'P 1'
#
loop_
_entity.id
_entity.type
_entity.pdbx_description
1 polymer ?
#
loop_
_entity_poly.entity_id
_entity_poly.type
_entity_poly.pdbx_seq_one_letter_code
_entity_poly.pdbx_strand_id
1 'polypeptide(L)'
;MKVLPIIVAGITFVAAIVNIVSDPALKAKSLPIDRISFPEAKATGVVVLLSGGEGWSEREERTSEALVRDGALVVGVDIRDYYAALEEERDDCLYLVSDIEDVTRQLHRSADIASYHPPVVAGIGDGGTLALAIAAQTPDSTIAETLAIDPQTTIPLSTILCTPAPKTPVPGGTVYGLTEGDLPNPVRIVFTPEADAAARIHTENLKKTHPAIEYRETAGGADVALLENTSATVRRLAQSASPLNLPIVPIHATPKHNTMAIIYSGDGGWRDIDQQLGAYLKEEGIPVVGVDALRYFWSERTPEQTAADLSRIVSSYRKRWNVDNVLLIGYSFGADILPATYRLLPDADKQAILLVSLLALSHQADFEINVTGWFGFAGLGKYGDPVDDLREVEPSKIQCIYGLEEEDSACPAVRKIRGTQVLAREGGHHFDGDYRALNRLIVDRAVALMATN
;
A
#
# COMPACT_ATOMS: atom_id res chain seq x y z
N MET A 1 -73.29 -18.40 16.70
CA MET A 1 -73.16 -18.71 15.25
C MET A 1 -71.83 -18.15 14.77
N LYS A 2 -71.14 -18.94 13.94
CA LYS A 2 -69.72 -18.86 13.55
C LYS A 2 -69.33 -17.51 12.93
N VAL A 3 -68.15 -16.99 13.29
CA VAL A 3 -67.36 -16.12 12.41
C VAL A 3 -65.88 -16.49 12.53
N LEU A 4 -65.27 -16.77 11.38
CA LEU A 4 -63.90 -17.25 11.12
C LEU A 4 -62.87 -16.12 11.28
N PRO A 5 -61.59 -16.36 11.65
CA PRO A 5 -60.57 -15.35 11.53
C PRO A 5 -59.96 -15.37 10.11
N ILE A 6 -59.89 -14.20 9.48
CA ILE A 6 -59.15 -13.95 8.25
C ILE A 6 -57.68 -13.81 8.62
N ILE A 7 -56.83 -14.70 8.10
CA ILE A 7 -55.37 -14.57 8.16
C ILE A 7 -54.97 -13.59 7.06
N VAL A 8 -54.54 -12.39 7.44
CA VAL A 8 -53.85 -11.45 6.56
C VAL A 8 -52.36 -11.80 6.61
N ALA A 9 -51.85 -12.39 5.54
CA ALA A 9 -50.42 -12.57 5.34
C ALA A 9 -49.80 -11.19 5.05
N GLY A 10 -49.06 -10.65 6.03
CA GLY A 10 -48.25 -9.46 5.84
C GLY A 10 -47.02 -9.80 5.00
N ILE A 11 -46.95 -9.21 3.81
CA ILE A 11 -45.71 -9.15 3.02
C ILE A 11 -44.85 -8.07 3.67
N THR A 12 -43.87 -8.47 4.47
CA THR A 12 -42.81 -7.59 4.95
C THR A 12 -41.78 -7.42 3.83
N PHE A 13 -41.86 -6.29 3.13
CA PHE A 13 -40.76 -5.79 2.31
C PHE A 13 -39.63 -5.40 3.28
N VAL A 14 -38.54 -6.15 3.29
CA VAL A 14 -37.30 -5.73 3.98
C VAL A 14 -36.62 -4.74 3.05
N ALA A 15 -36.83 -3.45 3.28
CA ALA A 15 -36.01 -2.41 2.68
C ALA A 15 -34.60 -2.51 3.30
N ALA A 16 -33.58 -2.71 2.48
CA ALA A 16 -32.19 -2.54 2.90
C ALA A 16 -32.01 -1.08 3.35
N ILE A 17 -31.61 -0.88 4.60
CA ILE A 17 -31.29 0.45 5.12
C ILE A 17 -29.89 0.79 4.60
N VAL A 18 -29.82 1.61 3.54
CA VAL A 18 -28.57 2.28 3.16
C VAL A 18 -28.30 3.34 4.23
N ASN A 19 -27.44 3.03 5.20
CA ASN A 19 -26.94 4.03 6.14
C ASN A 19 -25.94 4.93 5.40
N ILE A 20 -26.44 6.00 4.76
CA ILE A 20 -25.61 7.11 4.31
C ILE A 20 -25.16 7.86 5.56
N VAL A 21 -24.00 7.49 6.10
CA VAL A 21 -23.34 8.27 7.14
C VAL A 21 -22.38 9.22 6.44
N SER A 22 -22.81 10.46 6.24
CA SER A 22 -21.86 11.56 6.03
C SER A 22 -21.17 11.82 7.38
N ASP A 23 -20.00 11.25 7.59
CA ASP A 23 -19.18 11.57 8.76
C ASP A 23 -18.59 12.98 8.55
N PRO A 24 -18.96 14.00 9.36
CA PRO A 24 -18.47 15.37 9.20
C PRO A 24 -16.95 15.53 9.40
N ALA A 25 -16.22 14.46 9.73
CA ALA A 25 -14.77 14.45 9.85
C ALA A 25 -14.00 14.05 8.57
N LEU A 26 -14.65 13.45 7.57
CA LEU A 26 -13.96 13.03 6.35
C LEU A 26 -13.57 14.23 5.50
N LYS A 27 -12.29 14.34 5.18
CA LYS A 27 -11.75 15.36 4.29
C LYS A 27 -11.21 14.70 3.03
N ALA A 28 -11.63 15.22 1.90
CA ALA A 28 -11.09 14.95 0.59
C ALA A 28 -10.76 16.28 -0.08
N LYS A 29 -9.79 16.28 -0.98
CA LYS A 29 -9.47 17.46 -1.80
C LYS A 29 -10.48 17.63 -2.92
N SER A 30 -10.71 16.59 -3.71
CA SER A 30 -11.61 16.61 -4.87
C SER A 30 -12.35 15.29 -5.10
N LEU A 31 -11.95 14.19 -4.47
CA LEU A 31 -12.67 12.92 -4.50
C LEU A 31 -14.04 13.08 -3.81
N PRO A 32 -15.16 12.83 -4.52
CA PRO A 32 -16.48 12.84 -3.90
C PRO A 32 -16.59 11.77 -2.80
N ILE A 33 -17.12 12.18 -1.65
CA ILE A 33 -17.28 11.34 -0.45
C ILE A 33 -18.73 11.29 0.05
N ASP A 34 -19.68 11.65 -0.81
CA ASP A 34 -21.12 11.69 -0.49
C ASP A 34 -21.80 10.31 -0.57
N ARG A 35 -21.14 9.33 -1.19
CA ARG A 35 -21.63 7.94 -1.33
C ARG A 35 -20.63 6.96 -0.73
N ILE A 36 -20.82 6.65 0.55
CA ILE A 36 -20.00 5.65 1.25
C ILE A 36 -20.91 4.59 1.84
N SER A 37 -20.64 3.33 1.54
CA SER A 37 -21.40 2.18 2.02
C SER A 37 -20.51 1.26 2.84
N PHE A 38 -21.02 0.85 4.00
CA PHE A 38 -20.30 0.02 4.96
C PHE A 38 -20.93 -1.38 5.05
N PRO A 39 -20.12 -2.44 5.14
CA PRO A 39 -20.61 -3.78 5.46
C PRO A 39 -21.12 -3.85 6.90
N GLU A 40 -22.08 -4.74 7.17
CA GLU A 40 -22.59 -4.99 8.54
C GLU A 40 -21.51 -5.62 9.43
N ALA A 41 -20.67 -6.48 8.84
CA ALA A 41 -19.51 -7.06 9.49
C ALA A 41 -18.27 -6.16 9.33
N LYS A 42 -17.18 -6.48 10.03
CA LYS A 42 -15.88 -5.79 9.82
C LYS A 42 -15.48 -5.88 8.34
N ALA A 43 -15.10 -4.75 7.75
CA ALA A 43 -14.73 -4.73 6.35
C ALA A 43 -13.45 -5.56 6.12
N THR A 44 -13.42 -6.26 4.99
CA THR A 44 -12.33 -7.15 4.57
C THR A 44 -11.63 -6.65 3.31
N GLY A 45 -12.04 -5.48 2.82
CA GLY A 45 -11.48 -4.77 1.68
C GLY A 45 -12.15 -3.42 1.50
N VAL A 46 -11.54 -2.57 0.66
CA VAL A 46 -12.08 -1.27 0.27
C VAL A 46 -12.13 -1.18 -1.24
N VAL A 47 -13.23 -0.67 -1.79
CA VAL A 47 -13.41 -0.45 -3.23
C VAL A 47 -13.77 1.00 -3.48
N VAL A 48 -12.99 1.67 -4.33
CA VAL A 48 -13.38 2.93 -4.96
C VAL A 48 -14.03 2.59 -6.29
N LEU A 49 -15.36 2.75 -6.36
CA LEU A 49 -16.16 2.39 -7.52
C LEU A 49 -16.48 3.65 -8.33
N LEU A 50 -15.89 3.76 -9.51
CA LEU A 50 -16.05 4.88 -10.44
C LEU A 50 -17.19 4.58 -11.43
N SER A 51 -18.18 5.46 -11.50
CA SER A 51 -19.30 5.31 -12.43
C SER A 51 -18.89 5.51 -13.90
N GLY A 52 -19.75 5.06 -14.82
CA GLY A 52 -19.61 5.39 -16.25
C GLY A 52 -19.99 6.85 -16.56
N GLY A 53 -19.78 7.28 -17.81
CA GLY A 53 -19.94 8.69 -18.26
C GLY A 53 -21.32 9.32 -18.03
N GLU A 54 -22.37 8.50 -17.94
CA GLU A 54 -23.73 8.96 -17.61
C GLU A 54 -23.91 9.29 -16.12
N GLY A 55 -22.88 9.09 -15.29
CA GLY A 55 -22.89 9.26 -13.84
C GLY A 55 -23.32 8.02 -13.08
N TRP A 56 -23.42 8.17 -11.75
CA TRP A 56 -23.84 7.10 -10.84
C TRP A 56 -25.30 6.72 -11.09
N SER A 57 -25.57 5.43 -11.24
CA SER A 57 -26.89 4.89 -11.58
C SER A 57 -27.22 3.62 -10.78
N GLU A 58 -28.39 3.01 -11.05
CA GLU A 58 -28.79 1.72 -10.47
C GLU A 58 -27.78 0.59 -10.78
N ARG A 59 -26.97 0.73 -11.84
CA ARG A 59 -25.89 -0.22 -12.15
C ARG A 59 -24.81 -0.21 -11.06
N GLU A 60 -24.28 0.97 -10.75
CA GLU A 60 -23.26 1.15 -9.71
C GLU A 60 -23.83 0.84 -8.34
N GLU A 61 -25.10 1.19 -8.08
CA GLU A 61 -25.78 0.86 -6.82
C GLU A 61 -25.85 -0.65 -6.59
N ARG A 62 -26.33 -1.42 -7.58
CA ARG A 62 -26.37 -2.90 -7.49
C ARG A 62 -24.99 -3.51 -7.26
N THR A 63 -23.96 -2.93 -7.86
CA THR A 63 -22.57 -3.36 -7.67
C THR A 63 -22.10 -3.05 -6.26
N SER A 64 -22.32 -1.82 -5.79
CA SER A 64 -21.99 -1.39 -4.43
C SER A 64 -22.63 -2.31 -3.38
N GLU A 65 -23.94 -2.56 -3.47
CA GLU A 65 -24.65 -3.44 -2.55
C GLU A 65 -24.08 -4.87 -2.54
N ALA A 66 -23.67 -5.40 -3.70
CA ALA A 66 -23.07 -6.72 -3.78
C ALA A 66 -21.68 -6.77 -3.13
N LEU A 67 -20.86 -5.75 -3.35
CA LEU A 67 -19.54 -5.63 -2.73
C LEU A 67 -19.64 -5.48 -1.21
N VAL A 68 -20.62 -4.71 -0.74
CA VAL A 68 -20.95 -4.58 0.69
C VAL A 68 -21.34 -5.94 1.28
N ARG A 69 -22.17 -6.73 0.58
CA ARG A 69 -22.49 -8.11 1.00
C ARG A 69 -21.28 -9.04 1.01
N ASP A 70 -20.34 -8.85 0.08
CA ASP A 70 -19.05 -9.55 0.05
C ASP A 70 -18.06 -9.05 1.13
N GLY A 71 -18.45 -8.05 1.94
CA GLY A 71 -17.68 -7.55 3.07
C GLY A 71 -16.75 -6.39 2.74
N ALA A 72 -16.91 -5.72 1.61
CA ALA A 72 -16.14 -4.52 1.26
C ALA A 72 -16.81 -3.25 1.77
N LEU A 73 -15.98 -2.28 2.20
CA LEU A 73 -16.37 -0.88 2.26
C LEU A 73 -16.32 -0.31 0.84
N VAL A 74 -17.37 0.39 0.41
CA VAL A 74 -17.45 0.97 -0.94
C VAL A 74 -17.50 2.49 -0.86
N VAL A 75 -16.56 3.14 -1.55
CA VAL A 75 -16.60 4.58 -1.87
C VAL A 75 -17.11 4.70 -3.29
N GLY A 76 -18.37 5.12 -3.44
CA GLY A 76 -19.01 5.34 -4.72
C GLY A 76 -18.69 6.74 -5.26
N VAL A 77 -18.25 6.81 -6.51
CA VAL A 77 -17.83 8.06 -7.14
C VAL A 77 -18.64 8.28 -8.42
N ASP A 78 -19.46 9.33 -8.45
CA ASP A 78 -20.02 9.83 -9.71
C ASP A 78 -18.89 10.51 -10.49
N ILE A 79 -18.55 9.96 -11.66
CA ILE A 79 -17.45 10.46 -12.48
C ILE A 79 -17.64 11.92 -12.94
N ARG A 80 -18.88 12.38 -13.09
CA ARG A 80 -19.17 13.76 -13.51
C ARG A 80 -18.89 14.73 -12.39
N ASP A 81 -19.31 14.38 -11.17
CA ASP A 81 -19.04 15.18 -9.98
C ASP A 81 -17.54 15.22 -9.71
N TYR A 82 -16.84 14.08 -9.90
CA TYR A 82 -15.40 14.04 -9.70
C TYR A 82 -14.65 14.88 -10.74
N TYR A 83 -14.97 14.77 -12.03
CA TYR A 83 -14.34 15.62 -13.04
C TYR A 83 -14.64 17.11 -12.84
N ALA A 84 -15.87 17.46 -12.41
CA ALA A 84 -16.19 18.84 -12.08
C ALA A 84 -15.33 19.37 -10.92
N ALA A 85 -15.15 18.58 -9.85
CA ALA A 85 -14.30 18.95 -8.72
C ALA A 85 -12.82 19.09 -9.13
N LEU A 86 -12.31 18.19 -9.97
CA LEU A 86 -10.93 18.22 -10.46
C LEU A 86 -10.63 19.44 -11.35
N GLU A 87 -11.61 19.92 -12.13
CA GLU A 87 -11.47 21.15 -12.93
C GLU A 87 -11.43 22.43 -12.07
N GLU A 88 -11.83 22.37 -10.81
CA GLU A 88 -11.71 23.49 -9.87
C GLU A 88 -10.32 23.57 -9.21
N GLU A 89 -9.52 22.49 -9.27
CA GLU A 89 -8.14 22.50 -8.78
C GLU A 89 -7.27 23.45 -9.61
N ARG A 90 -6.31 24.11 -8.94
CA ARG A 90 -5.43 25.12 -9.55
C ARG A 90 -3.96 24.71 -9.60
N ASP A 91 -3.69 23.42 -9.45
CA ASP A 91 -2.35 22.87 -9.50
C ASP A 91 -1.90 22.68 -10.96
N ASP A 92 -0.58 22.64 -11.17
CA ASP A 92 0.01 22.43 -12.51
C ASP A 92 -0.33 21.05 -13.10
N CYS A 93 -0.62 20.07 -12.24
CA CYS A 93 -1.13 18.76 -12.58
C CYS A 93 -1.96 18.18 -11.42
N LEU A 94 -2.83 17.22 -11.73
CA LEU A 94 -3.71 16.55 -10.77
C LEU A 94 -3.08 15.24 -10.28
N TYR A 95 -2.96 15.04 -8.97
CA TYR A 95 -2.48 13.78 -8.37
C TYR A 95 -3.60 13.10 -7.59
N LEU A 96 -4.30 12.18 -8.26
CA LEU A 96 -5.56 11.59 -7.77
C LEU A 96 -5.35 10.56 -6.64
N VAL A 97 -4.19 9.91 -6.62
CA VAL A 97 -3.89 8.79 -5.74
C VAL A 97 -3.83 9.22 -4.27
N SER A 98 -3.29 10.41 -3.98
CA SER A 98 -3.22 10.92 -2.60
C SER A 98 -4.59 11.01 -1.96
N ASP A 99 -5.57 11.55 -2.68
CA ASP A 99 -6.91 11.76 -2.12
C ASP A 99 -7.64 10.43 -1.88
N ILE A 100 -7.43 9.44 -2.77
CA ILE A 100 -7.90 8.07 -2.58
C ILE A 100 -7.25 7.44 -1.34
N GLU A 101 -5.92 7.54 -1.19
CA GLU A 101 -5.21 7.03 -0.01
C GLU A 101 -5.72 7.68 1.28
N ASP A 102 -5.86 9.00 1.28
CA ASP A 102 -6.25 9.78 2.46
C ASP A 102 -7.69 9.46 2.89
N VAL A 103 -8.64 9.46 1.95
CA VAL A 103 -10.04 9.10 2.23
C VAL A 103 -10.14 7.67 2.72
N THR A 104 -9.50 6.72 2.03
CA THR A 104 -9.60 5.31 2.43
C THR A 104 -8.96 5.05 3.79
N ARG A 105 -7.84 5.71 4.13
CA ARG A 105 -7.25 5.63 5.48
C ARG A 105 -8.14 6.22 6.56
N GLN A 106 -8.74 7.38 6.31
CA GLN A 106 -9.69 7.98 7.26
C GLN A 106 -10.87 7.03 7.50
N LEU A 107 -11.38 6.38 6.45
CA LEU A 107 -12.46 5.40 6.55
C LEU A 107 -12.06 4.15 7.33
N HIS A 108 -10.84 3.65 7.16
CA HIS A 108 -10.35 2.54 7.99
C HIS A 108 -10.33 2.90 9.48
N ARG A 109 -9.97 4.15 9.81
CA ARG A 109 -9.97 4.63 11.20
C ARG A 109 -11.37 4.86 11.74
N SER A 110 -12.24 5.54 11.00
CA SER A 110 -13.60 5.84 11.47
C SER A 110 -14.45 4.56 11.64
N ALA A 111 -14.19 3.53 10.85
CA ALA A 111 -14.86 2.23 10.94
C ALA A 111 -14.16 1.20 11.84
N ASP A 112 -13.12 1.57 12.59
CA ASP A 112 -12.35 0.68 13.48
C ASP A 112 -11.90 -0.63 12.79
N ILE A 113 -11.45 -0.50 11.53
CA ILE A 113 -10.95 -1.62 10.74
C ILE A 113 -9.55 -1.96 11.24
N ALA A 114 -9.41 -3.13 11.86
CA ALA A 114 -8.17 -3.57 12.51
C ALA A 114 -7.01 -3.91 11.56
N SER A 115 -7.23 -3.87 10.24
CA SER A 115 -6.22 -4.15 9.25
C SER A 115 -6.34 -3.17 8.10
N TYR A 116 -5.23 -2.59 7.68
CA TYR A 116 -5.21 -1.75 6.50
C TYR A 116 -5.31 -2.61 5.24
N HIS A 117 -6.30 -2.28 4.40
CA HIS A 117 -6.52 -2.88 3.10
C HIS A 117 -6.36 -1.81 2.02
N PRO A 118 -5.30 -1.86 1.19
CA PRO A 118 -5.20 -0.99 0.03
C PRO A 118 -6.46 -1.09 -0.84
N PRO A 119 -6.99 0.03 -1.37
CA PRO A 119 -8.24 0.00 -2.11
C PRO A 119 -8.10 -0.71 -3.45
N VAL A 120 -9.17 -1.34 -3.91
CA VAL A 120 -9.38 -1.67 -5.32
C VAL A 120 -9.99 -0.45 -5.99
N VAL A 121 -9.43 -0.01 -7.11
CA VAL A 121 -10.03 1.05 -7.94
C VAL A 121 -10.65 0.39 -9.15
N ALA A 122 -11.98 0.49 -9.26
CA ALA A 122 -12.75 -0.18 -10.28
C ALA A 122 -13.70 0.78 -10.99
N GLY A 123 -13.87 0.62 -12.30
CA GLY A 123 -14.84 1.43 -13.03
C GLY A 123 -15.23 0.84 -14.37
N ILE A 124 -16.26 1.44 -14.97
CA ILE A 124 -16.81 1.10 -16.28
C ILE A 124 -16.75 2.32 -17.20
N GLY A 125 -16.49 2.15 -18.50
CA GLY A 125 -16.50 3.27 -19.45
C GLY A 125 -15.51 4.36 -19.06
N ASP A 126 -15.98 5.60 -18.90
CA ASP A 126 -15.17 6.73 -18.43
C ASP A 126 -14.56 6.49 -17.04
N GLY A 127 -15.28 5.86 -16.11
CA GLY A 127 -14.73 5.45 -14.81
C GLY A 127 -13.65 4.38 -14.95
N GLY A 128 -13.80 3.44 -15.90
CA GLY A 128 -12.76 2.47 -16.23
C GLY A 128 -11.52 3.12 -16.85
N THR A 129 -11.72 4.17 -17.65
CA THR A 129 -10.65 5.00 -18.23
C THR A 129 -9.87 5.72 -17.14
N LEU A 130 -10.59 6.36 -16.20
CA LEU A 130 -9.96 7.04 -15.07
C LEU A 130 -9.24 6.06 -14.16
N ALA A 131 -9.79 4.85 -13.92
CA ALA A 131 -9.11 3.81 -13.16
C ALA A 131 -7.73 3.44 -13.76
N LEU A 132 -7.63 3.33 -15.09
CA LEU A 132 -6.35 3.10 -15.76
C LEU A 132 -5.41 4.30 -15.67
N ALA A 133 -5.93 5.52 -15.77
CA ALA A 133 -5.14 6.72 -15.64
C ALA A 133 -4.61 6.92 -14.20
N ILE A 134 -5.38 6.55 -13.19
CA ILE A 134 -4.96 6.48 -11.78
C ILE A 134 -3.80 5.48 -11.63
N ALA A 135 -3.88 4.30 -12.26
CA ALA A 135 -2.79 3.32 -12.23
C ALA A 135 -1.48 3.88 -12.80
N ALA A 136 -1.54 4.83 -13.76
CA ALA A 136 -0.35 5.50 -14.28
C ALA A 136 0.35 6.42 -13.26
N GLN A 137 -0.36 6.88 -12.23
CA GLN A 137 0.18 7.73 -11.15
C GLN A 137 0.52 6.94 -9.88
N THR A 138 0.07 5.69 -9.80
CA THR A 138 0.04 4.92 -8.55
C THR A 138 1.44 4.47 -8.16
N PRO A 139 1.91 4.80 -6.95
CA PRO A 139 3.11 4.18 -6.39
C PRO A 139 2.86 2.70 -6.08
N ASP A 140 3.93 1.90 -6.07
CA ASP A 140 3.84 0.47 -5.75
C ASP A 140 3.13 0.23 -4.41
N SER A 141 2.31 -0.83 -4.37
CA SER A 141 1.58 -1.27 -3.17
C SER A 141 0.53 -0.28 -2.61
N THR A 142 0.22 0.82 -3.30
CA THR A 142 -0.80 1.79 -2.85
C THR A 142 -2.23 1.35 -3.20
N ILE A 143 -2.43 0.73 -4.36
CA ILE A 143 -3.72 0.19 -4.82
C ILE A 143 -3.60 -1.34 -4.86
N ALA A 144 -4.61 -2.06 -4.39
CA ALA A 144 -4.60 -3.52 -4.39
C ALA A 144 -4.80 -4.11 -5.80
N GLU A 145 -5.69 -3.53 -6.60
CA GLU A 145 -5.96 -3.91 -7.98
C GLU A 145 -6.70 -2.77 -8.71
N THR A 146 -6.39 -2.59 -10.00
CA THR A 146 -7.12 -1.70 -10.91
C THR A 146 -7.96 -2.54 -11.85
N LEU A 147 -9.28 -2.30 -11.85
CA LEU A 147 -10.24 -2.99 -12.71
C LEU A 147 -10.91 -2.00 -13.66
N ALA A 148 -10.70 -2.17 -14.96
CA ALA A 148 -11.31 -1.33 -15.99
C ALA A 148 -12.20 -2.18 -16.90
N ILE A 149 -13.50 -1.91 -16.87
CA ILE A 149 -14.48 -2.57 -17.73
C ILE A 149 -14.85 -1.62 -18.87
N ASP A 150 -14.69 -2.09 -20.11
CA ASP A 150 -14.91 -1.28 -21.32
C ASP A 150 -14.36 0.16 -21.20
N PRO A 151 -13.09 0.34 -20.79
CA PRO A 151 -12.52 1.67 -20.72
C PRO A 151 -12.64 2.36 -22.08
N GLN A 152 -12.80 3.68 -22.05
CA GLN A 152 -12.56 4.54 -23.20
C GLN A 152 -11.06 4.84 -23.30
N THR A 153 -10.69 5.83 -24.11
CA THR A 153 -9.27 6.19 -24.33
C THR A 153 -8.89 7.53 -23.71
N THR A 154 -9.84 8.44 -23.54
CA THR A 154 -9.55 9.86 -23.29
C THR A 154 -10.03 10.26 -21.90
N ILE A 155 -9.14 10.92 -21.14
CA ILE A 155 -9.51 11.61 -19.90
C ILE A 155 -9.89 13.05 -20.25
N PRO A 156 -11.14 13.47 -20.01
CA PRO A 156 -11.66 14.75 -20.46
C PRO A 156 -11.39 15.89 -19.47
N LEU A 157 -10.14 16.00 -19.01
CA LEU A 157 -9.70 17.06 -18.11
C LEU A 157 -8.81 18.06 -18.84
N SER A 158 -8.96 19.34 -18.52
CA SER A 158 -8.11 20.41 -19.03
C SER A 158 -6.71 20.39 -18.41
N THR A 159 -6.63 20.08 -17.12
CA THR A 159 -5.39 19.88 -16.37
C THR A 159 -4.90 18.44 -16.52
N ILE A 160 -3.59 18.27 -16.76
CA ILE A 160 -2.99 16.93 -16.92
C ILE A 160 -2.81 16.22 -15.58
N LEU A 161 -2.69 14.89 -15.61
CA LEU A 161 -2.34 14.09 -14.44
C LEU A 161 -0.83 14.17 -14.14
N CYS A 162 -0.48 14.26 -12.86
CA CYS A 162 0.89 14.15 -12.36
C CYS A 162 1.40 12.71 -12.53
N THR A 163 2.04 12.41 -13.66
CA THR A 163 2.66 11.10 -13.92
C THR A 163 3.82 11.26 -14.89
N PRO A 164 4.89 10.44 -14.81
CA PRO A 164 5.90 10.38 -15.86
C PRO A 164 5.43 9.60 -17.10
N ALA A 165 4.28 8.92 -17.05
CA ALA A 165 3.75 8.15 -18.16
C ALA A 165 3.57 8.99 -19.44
N PRO A 166 3.66 8.35 -20.63
CA PRO A 166 3.35 9.03 -21.90
C PRO A 166 1.96 9.67 -21.87
N LYS A 167 1.85 10.91 -22.34
CA LYS A 167 0.59 11.66 -22.44
C LYS A 167 0.43 12.21 -23.84
N THR A 168 -0.69 11.91 -24.48
CA THR A 168 -0.98 12.39 -25.83
C THR A 168 -2.22 13.28 -25.79
N PRO A 169 -2.06 14.61 -25.99
CA PRO A 169 -3.21 15.51 -26.12
C PRO A 169 -4.04 15.13 -27.34
N VAL A 170 -5.36 15.08 -27.17
CA VAL A 170 -6.34 14.79 -28.22
C VAL A 170 -7.50 15.79 -28.13
N PRO A 171 -8.32 15.96 -29.18
CA PRO A 171 -9.54 16.74 -29.05
C PRO A 171 -10.40 16.21 -27.89
N GLY A 172 -10.72 17.08 -26.93
CA GLY A 172 -11.56 16.73 -25.78
C GLY A 172 -10.82 16.16 -24.57
N GLY A 173 -9.48 16.06 -24.57
CA GLY A 173 -8.74 15.65 -23.39
C GLY A 173 -7.35 15.09 -23.66
N THR A 174 -6.93 14.11 -22.85
CA THR A 174 -5.62 13.48 -22.96
C THR A 174 -5.73 11.96 -22.89
N VAL A 175 -5.00 11.26 -23.76
CA VAL A 175 -4.81 9.80 -23.69
C VAL A 175 -3.53 9.50 -22.91
N TYR A 176 -3.63 8.65 -21.89
CA TYR A 176 -2.51 8.30 -21.01
C TYR A 176 -1.96 6.90 -21.31
N GLY A 177 -0.64 6.76 -21.27
CA GLY A 177 0.04 5.49 -21.13
C GLY A 177 0.13 5.05 -19.66
N LEU A 178 0.96 4.06 -19.39
CA LEU A 178 1.41 3.71 -18.03
C LEU A 178 2.88 4.10 -17.86
N THR A 179 3.28 4.34 -16.62
CA THR A 179 4.66 4.65 -16.24
C THR A 179 5.58 3.48 -16.61
N GLU A 180 6.77 3.77 -17.13
CA GLU A 180 7.75 2.75 -17.49
C GLU A 180 8.17 1.91 -16.27
N GLY A 181 8.17 0.59 -16.43
CA GLY A 181 8.57 -0.35 -15.37
C GLY A 181 7.56 -1.48 -15.19
N ASP A 182 7.63 -2.12 -14.03
CA ASP A 182 6.61 -3.06 -13.61
C ASP A 182 5.30 -2.32 -13.28
N LEU A 183 4.16 -3.01 -13.38
CA LEU A 183 2.88 -2.42 -12.97
C LEU A 183 2.86 -2.18 -11.46
N PRO A 184 2.41 -1.01 -10.97
CA PRO A 184 2.43 -0.70 -9.53
C PRO A 184 1.44 -1.55 -8.72
N ASN A 185 0.45 -2.10 -9.42
CA ASN A 185 -0.53 -3.04 -8.91
C ASN A 185 -1.06 -3.90 -10.07
N PRO A 186 -1.71 -5.05 -9.80
CA PRO A 186 -2.41 -5.80 -10.84
C PRO A 186 -3.41 -4.91 -11.57
N VAL A 187 -3.33 -4.91 -12.91
CA VAL A 187 -4.26 -4.20 -13.79
C VAL A 187 -5.01 -5.22 -14.63
N ARG A 188 -6.34 -5.26 -14.51
CA ARG A 188 -7.22 -6.06 -15.37
C ARG A 188 -8.10 -5.15 -16.20
N ILE A 189 -8.08 -5.40 -17.50
CA ILE A 189 -8.96 -4.76 -18.48
C ILE A 189 -9.87 -5.84 -19.05
N VAL A 190 -11.18 -5.63 -18.92
CA VAL A 190 -12.20 -6.55 -19.43
C VAL A 190 -13.01 -5.83 -20.48
N PHE A 191 -13.14 -6.46 -21.64
CA PHE A 191 -13.96 -5.95 -22.73
C PHE A 191 -15.17 -6.82 -23.01
N THR A 192 -16.29 -6.17 -23.27
CA THR A 192 -17.55 -6.75 -23.76
C THR A 192 -17.66 -6.60 -25.28
N PRO A 193 -18.63 -7.25 -25.93
CA PRO A 193 -18.85 -7.08 -27.37
C PRO A 193 -19.19 -5.64 -27.78
N GLU A 194 -19.72 -4.82 -26.87
CA GLU A 194 -20.08 -3.41 -27.13
C GLU A 194 -18.90 -2.44 -27.00
N ALA A 195 -17.73 -2.91 -26.54
CA ALA A 195 -16.57 -2.05 -26.31
C ALA A 195 -16.07 -1.34 -27.57
N ASP A 196 -15.63 -0.09 -27.39
CA ASP A 196 -15.07 0.72 -28.46
C ASP A 196 -13.79 0.11 -29.05
N ALA A 197 -13.68 0.11 -30.39
CA ALA A 197 -12.55 -0.49 -31.08
C ALA A 197 -11.23 0.26 -30.82
N ALA A 198 -11.26 1.58 -30.64
CA ALA A 198 -10.06 2.37 -30.31
C ALA A 198 -9.56 2.07 -28.90
N ALA A 199 -10.46 1.81 -27.95
CA ALA A 199 -10.08 1.37 -26.60
C ALA A 199 -9.34 0.01 -26.61
N ARG A 200 -9.78 -0.92 -27.45
CA ARG A 200 -9.12 -2.21 -27.65
C ARG A 200 -7.70 -2.02 -28.20
N ILE A 201 -7.56 -1.20 -29.24
CA ILE A 201 -6.25 -0.86 -29.82
C ILE A 201 -5.34 -0.18 -28.79
N HIS A 202 -5.88 0.76 -28.01
CA HIS A 202 -5.13 1.43 -26.96
C HIS A 202 -4.61 0.43 -25.93
N THR A 203 -5.47 -0.49 -25.48
CA THR A 203 -5.10 -1.54 -24.52
C THR A 203 -4.04 -2.50 -25.09
N GLU A 204 -4.17 -2.90 -26.35
CA GLU A 204 -3.14 -3.71 -27.02
C GLU A 204 -1.79 -2.99 -27.06
N ASN A 205 -1.78 -1.66 -27.24
CA ASN A 205 -0.56 -0.87 -27.17
C ASN A 205 0.02 -0.82 -25.75
N LEU A 206 -0.82 -0.65 -24.72
CA LEU A 206 -0.37 -0.73 -23.32
C LEU A 206 0.26 -2.08 -23.00
N LYS A 207 -0.31 -3.18 -23.49
CA LYS A 207 0.24 -4.54 -23.28
C LYS A 207 1.60 -4.77 -23.93
N LYS A 208 1.94 -4.03 -24.99
CA LYS A 208 3.26 -4.17 -25.64
C LYS A 208 4.38 -3.74 -24.70
N THR A 209 4.14 -2.72 -23.89
CA THR A 209 5.12 -2.23 -22.90
C THR A 209 4.89 -2.86 -21.52
N HIS A 210 3.65 -3.23 -21.18
CA HIS A 210 3.27 -3.84 -19.90
C HIS A 210 2.58 -5.19 -20.11
N PRO A 211 3.33 -6.26 -20.42
CA PRO A 211 2.75 -7.57 -20.75
C PRO A 211 1.97 -8.21 -19.59
N ALA A 212 2.22 -7.74 -18.35
CA ALA A 212 1.54 -8.19 -17.15
C ALA A 212 0.07 -7.73 -17.03
N ILE A 213 -0.39 -6.77 -17.87
CA ILE A 213 -1.79 -6.37 -17.92
C ILE A 213 -2.65 -7.58 -18.27
N GLU A 214 -3.62 -7.90 -17.42
CA GLU A 214 -4.57 -8.96 -17.67
C GLU A 214 -5.67 -8.45 -18.61
N TYR A 215 -5.72 -9.02 -19.81
CA TYR A 215 -6.73 -8.67 -20.82
C TYR A 215 -7.72 -9.81 -20.95
N ARG A 216 -9.01 -9.52 -20.81
CA ARG A 216 -10.08 -10.51 -20.94
C ARG A 216 -11.20 -10.00 -21.85
N GLU A 217 -11.75 -10.92 -22.63
CA GLU A 217 -13.04 -10.72 -23.29
C GLU A 217 -14.12 -11.42 -22.46
N THR A 218 -15.32 -10.85 -22.45
CA THR A 218 -16.51 -11.50 -21.91
C THR A 218 -17.66 -11.42 -22.91
N ALA A 219 -18.57 -12.38 -22.85
CA ALA A 219 -19.79 -12.38 -23.65
C ALA A 219 -20.96 -11.65 -22.95
N GLY A 220 -20.81 -11.35 -21.65
CA GLY A 220 -21.82 -10.62 -20.88
C GLY A 220 -21.77 -9.11 -21.12
N GLY A 221 -22.82 -8.42 -20.68
CA GLY A 221 -22.86 -6.96 -20.68
C GLY A 221 -21.91 -6.37 -19.64
N ALA A 222 -21.59 -5.08 -19.81
CA ALA A 222 -20.58 -4.39 -19.02
C ALA A 222 -20.95 -4.26 -17.53
N ASP A 223 -22.25 -4.19 -17.20
CA ASP A 223 -22.74 -4.18 -15.82
C ASP A 223 -22.48 -5.51 -15.11
N VAL A 224 -22.76 -6.63 -15.79
CA VAL A 224 -22.45 -7.97 -15.29
C VAL A 224 -20.94 -8.15 -15.14
N ALA A 225 -20.17 -7.71 -16.13
CA ALA A 225 -18.72 -7.80 -16.10
C ALA A 225 -18.11 -7.01 -14.92
N LEU A 226 -18.61 -5.80 -14.64
CA LEU A 226 -18.20 -4.99 -13.50
C LEU A 226 -18.48 -5.70 -12.18
N LEU A 227 -19.72 -6.16 -11.98
CA LEU A 227 -20.11 -6.86 -10.76
C LEU A 227 -19.28 -8.14 -10.55
N GLU A 228 -19.18 -9.01 -11.55
CA GLU A 228 -18.48 -10.29 -11.42
C GLU A 228 -17.00 -10.11 -11.11
N ASN A 229 -16.32 -9.21 -11.83
CA ASN A 229 -14.88 -9.00 -11.65
C ASN A 229 -14.55 -8.28 -10.32
N THR A 230 -15.36 -7.30 -9.92
CA THR A 230 -15.14 -6.61 -8.63
C THR A 230 -15.42 -7.54 -7.45
N SER A 231 -16.55 -8.26 -7.45
CA SER A 231 -16.87 -9.24 -6.40
C SER A 231 -15.85 -10.38 -6.33
N ALA A 232 -15.40 -10.92 -7.46
CA ALA A 232 -14.36 -11.95 -7.48
C ALA A 232 -13.04 -11.42 -6.87
N THR A 233 -12.71 -10.17 -7.13
CA THR A 233 -11.50 -9.51 -6.61
C THR A 233 -11.59 -9.32 -5.10
N VAL A 234 -12.70 -8.76 -4.59
CA VAL A 234 -12.92 -8.59 -3.15
C VAL A 234 -12.82 -9.93 -2.41
N ARG A 235 -13.51 -10.96 -2.91
CA ARG A 235 -13.47 -12.31 -2.30
C ARG A 235 -12.06 -12.90 -2.30
N ARG A 236 -11.31 -12.72 -3.40
CA ARG A 236 -9.91 -13.18 -3.52
C ARG A 236 -8.99 -12.47 -2.51
N LEU A 237 -9.11 -11.16 -2.38
CA LEU A 237 -8.29 -10.37 -1.46
C LEU A 237 -8.62 -10.72 0.00
N ALA A 238 -9.90 -10.87 0.34
CA ALA A 238 -10.34 -11.29 1.67
C ALA A 238 -9.83 -12.68 2.08
N GLN A 239 -9.62 -13.58 1.10
CA GLN A 239 -9.12 -14.94 1.34
C GLN A 239 -7.59 -15.06 1.29
N SER A 240 -6.88 -14.00 0.93
CA SER A 240 -5.42 -14.06 0.78
C SER A 240 -4.73 -14.14 2.15
N ALA A 241 -4.27 -15.35 2.51
CA ALA A 241 -3.46 -15.54 3.71
C ALA A 241 -2.06 -14.99 3.46
N SER A 242 -1.63 -14.02 4.27
CA SER A 242 -0.25 -13.53 4.22
C SER A 242 0.69 -14.58 4.83
N PRO A 243 1.93 -14.75 4.32
CA PRO A 243 2.86 -15.73 4.87
C PRO A 243 3.07 -15.55 6.38
N LEU A 244 3.05 -16.64 7.14
CA LEU A 244 3.09 -16.62 8.63
C LEU A 244 1.94 -15.85 9.29
N ASN A 245 0.88 -15.50 8.57
CA ASN A 245 -0.16 -14.56 8.99
C ASN A 245 0.40 -13.19 9.38
N LEU A 246 1.46 -12.75 8.69
CA LEU A 246 2.09 -11.45 8.86
C LEU A 246 2.11 -10.72 7.52
N PRO A 247 2.00 -9.38 7.48
CA PRO A 247 2.07 -8.59 6.25
C PRO A 247 3.53 -8.50 5.76
N ILE A 248 4.04 -9.64 5.28
CA ILE A 248 5.42 -9.80 4.83
C ILE A 248 5.50 -10.15 3.35
N VAL A 249 6.57 -9.67 2.72
CA VAL A 249 6.87 -9.86 1.30
C VAL A 249 8.20 -10.61 1.15
N PRO A 250 8.17 -11.94 0.96
CA PRO A 250 9.38 -12.71 0.74
C PRO A 250 9.90 -12.53 -0.68
N ILE A 251 11.14 -12.08 -0.82
CA ILE A 251 11.86 -11.89 -2.07
C ILE A 251 12.97 -12.94 -2.13
N HIS A 252 12.79 -13.92 -3.01
CA HIS A 252 13.78 -14.99 -3.18
C HIS A 252 15.00 -14.51 -3.98
N ALA A 253 16.18 -14.87 -3.47
CA ALA A 253 17.46 -14.81 -4.18
C ALA A 253 18.25 -16.10 -3.87
N THR A 254 19.15 -16.51 -4.75
CA THR A 254 20.11 -17.57 -4.41
C THR A 254 21.14 -16.99 -3.44
N PRO A 255 21.23 -17.48 -2.19
CA PRO A 255 22.10 -16.88 -1.19
C PRO A 255 23.57 -16.99 -1.58
N LYS A 256 24.26 -15.86 -1.74
CA LYS A 256 25.71 -15.81 -2.02
C LYS A 256 26.56 -15.59 -0.77
N HIS A 257 25.95 -15.09 0.30
CA HIS A 257 26.65 -14.59 1.49
C HIS A 257 26.33 -15.36 2.78
N ASN A 258 25.70 -16.54 2.70
CA ASN A 258 25.13 -17.24 3.87
C ASN A 258 24.28 -16.30 4.76
N THR A 259 23.57 -15.36 4.13
CA THR A 259 22.92 -14.23 4.78
C THR A 259 21.59 -13.95 4.09
N MET A 260 20.56 -13.60 4.88
CA MET A 260 19.32 -12.99 4.42
C MET A 260 19.14 -11.60 5.05
N ALA A 261 18.24 -10.79 4.50
CA ALA A 261 17.82 -9.54 5.11
C ALA A 261 16.35 -9.60 5.56
N ILE A 262 16.03 -8.90 6.64
CA ILE A 262 14.68 -8.55 7.07
C ILE A 262 14.61 -7.03 7.08
N ILE A 263 13.69 -6.45 6.33
CA ILE A 263 13.53 -5.00 6.21
C ILE A 263 12.18 -4.59 6.79
N TYR A 264 12.18 -3.72 7.80
CA TYR A 264 10.97 -3.02 8.26
C TYR A 264 10.85 -1.69 7.53
N SER A 265 9.74 -1.51 6.82
CA SER A 265 9.49 -0.30 6.04
C SER A 265 9.27 0.95 6.91
N GLY A 266 9.22 2.11 6.25
CA GLY A 266 8.64 3.32 6.84
C GLY A 266 7.14 3.17 7.10
N ASP A 267 6.55 4.21 7.70
CA ASP A 267 5.10 4.31 7.99
C ASP A 267 4.22 4.29 6.72
N GLY A 268 4.83 4.62 5.57
CA GLY A 268 4.28 4.46 4.23
C GLY A 268 3.94 3.04 3.80
N GLY A 269 4.46 2.02 4.49
CA GLY A 269 4.36 0.61 4.10
C GLY A 269 5.44 0.17 3.10
N TRP A 270 5.35 -1.07 2.62
CA TRP A 270 6.38 -1.69 1.76
C TRP A 270 6.35 -1.13 0.33
N ARG A 271 7.03 0.00 0.09
CA ARG A 271 7.06 0.72 -1.20
C ARG A 271 8.36 1.52 -1.41
N ASP A 272 8.56 2.02 -2.63
CA ASP A 272 9.68 2.88 -3.03
C ASP A 272 11.05 2.46 -2.45
N ILE A 273 11.63 3.22 -1.51
CA ILE A 273 12.94 2.94 -0.87
C ILE A 273 13.03 1.50 -0.34
N ASP A 274 11.98 1.00 0.30
CA ASP A 274 11.97 -0.32 0.93
C ASP A 274 12.02 -1.43 -0.11
N GLN A 275 11.22 -1.29 -1.18
CA GLN A 275 11.20 -2.23 -2.31
C GLN A 275 12.50 -2.19 -3.11
N GLN A 276 13.00 -0.99 -3.39
CA GLN A 276 14.25 -0.80 -4.15
C GLN A 276 15.46 -1.36 -3.39
N LEU A 277 15.55 -1.13 -2.07
CA LEU A 277 16.57 -1.77 -1.24
C LEU A 277 16.44 -3.30 -1.27
N GLY A 278 15.22 -3.83 -1.15
CA GLY A 278 14.97 -5.27 -1.27
C GLY A 278 15.41 -5.84 -2.63
N ALA A 279 15.15 -5.13 -3.72
CA ALA A 279 15.55 -5.50 -5.07
C ALA A 279 17.08 -5.47 -5.25
N TYR A 280 17.76 -4.44 -4.74
CA TYR A 280 19.23 -4.36 -4.82
C TYR A 280 19.93 -5.42 -3.97
N LEU A 281 19.42 -5.73 -2.77
CA LEU A 281 19.93 -6.85 -1.97
C LEU A 281 19.75 -8.19 -2.69
N LYS A 282 18.61 -8.39 -3.37
CA LYS A 282 18.37 -9.57 -4.21
C LYS A 282 19.39 -9.68 -5.35
N GLU A 283 19.71 -8.57 -6.03
CA GLU A 283 20.77 -8.54 -7.07
C GLU A 283 22.12 -9.02 -6.52
N GLU A 284 22.45 -8.61 -5.29
CA GLU A 284 23.65 -9.03 -4.56
C GLU A 284 23.57 -10.49 -4.04
N GLY A 285 22.45 -11.18 -4.25
CA GLY A 285 22.27 -12.56 -3.80
C GLY A 285 21.97 -12.68 -2.30
N ILE A 286 21.31 -11.68 -1.73
CA ILE A 286 20.78 -11.70 -0.36
C ILE A 286 19.25 -11.80 -0.47
N PRO A 287 18.63 -12.94 -0.12
CA PRO A 287 17.17 -13.03 -0.09
C PRO A 287 16.61 -12.13 1.02
N VAL A 288 15.42 -11.58 0.80
CA VAL A 288 14.85 -10.52 1.66
C VAL A 288 13.46 -10.90 2.13
N VAL A 289 13.15 -10.65 3.40
CA VAL A 289 11.76 -10.54 3.88
C VAL A 289 11.46 -9.08 4.16
N GLY A 290 10.63 -8.45 3.33
CA GLY A 290 10.07 -7.14 3.64
C GLY A 290 8.92 -7.25 4.63
N VAL A 291 8.86 -6.37 5.62
CA VAL A 291 7.74 -6.23 6.56
C VAL A 291 7.07 -4.90 6.27
N ASP A 292 5.80 -4.96 5.86
CA ASP A 292 4.97 -3.78 5.60
C ASP A 292 4.51 -3.19 6.95
N ALA A 293 5.23 -2.17 7.40
CA ALA A 293 5.00 -1.55 8.70
C ALA A 293 3.62 -0.89 8.78
N LEU A 294 3.12 -0.29 7.69
CA LEU A 294 1.78 0.30 7.62
C LEU A 294 0.71 -0.72 8.00
N ARG A 295 0.78 -1.92 7.41
CA ARG A 295 -0.19 -2.98 7.69
C ARG A 295 0.05 -3.66 9.04
N TYR A 296 1.30 -3.81 9.45
CA TYR A 296 1.64 -4.50 10.69
C TYR A 296 1.26 -3.68 11.94
N PHE A 297 1.53 -2.37 11.89
CA PHE A 297 1.31 -1.39 12.96
C PHE A 297 0.09 -0.49 12.69
N TRP A 298 -0.82 -0.90 11.79
CA TRP A 298 -2.10 -0.23 11.61
C TRP A 298 -2.88 -0.16 12.94
N SER A 299 -2.79 -1.21 13.75
CA SER A 299 -3.20 -1.19 15.15
C SER A 299 -1.97 -1.36 16.04
N GLU A 300 -2.05 -0.82 17.26
CA GLU A 300 -0.95 -0.89 18.22
C GLU A 300 -0.44 -2.32 18.42
N ARG A 301 0.88 -2.46 18.36
CA ARG A 301 1.63 -3.66 18.74
C ARG A 301 2.48 -3.34 19.97
N THR A 302 2.84 -4.36 20.72
CA THR A 302 3.89 -4.20 21.75
C THR A 302 5.26 -4.59 21.19
N PRO A 303 6.36 -4.08 21.77
CA PRO A 303 7.71 -4.54 21.48
C PRO A 303 7.86 -6.06 21.63
N GLU A 304 7.21 -6.68 22.62
CA GLU A 304 7.24 -8.13 22.83
C GLU A 304 6.54 -8.90 21.71
N GLN A 305 5.37 -8.43 21.27
CA GLN A 305 4.66 -9.02 20.13
C GLN A 305 5.51 -8.92 18.86
N THR A 306 6.10 -7.76 18.62
CA THR A 306 6.95 -7.49 17.47
C THR A 306 8.20 -8.37 17.48
N ALA A 307 8.83 -8.54 18.64
CA ALA A 307 10.00 -9.42 18.79
C ALA A 307 9.65 -10.90 18.59
N ALA A 308 8.49 -11.35 19.07
CA ALA A 308 8.00 -12.71 18.85
C ALA A 308 7.74 -12.98 17.36
N ASP A 309 7.14 -12.04 16.64
CA ASP A 309 6.91 -12.18 15.20
C ASP A 309 8.22 -12.09 14.39
N LEU A 310 9.15 -11.21 14.78
CA LEU A 310 10.49 -11.17 14.18
C LEU A 310 11.24 -12.51 14.38
N SER A 311 11.17 -13.10 15.57
CA SER A 311 11.73 -14.44 15.84
C SER A 311 11.13 -15.52 14.94
N ARG A 312 9.81 -15.47 14.69
CA ARG A 312 9.12 -16.36 13.75
C ARG A 312 9.61 -16.17 12.31
N ILE A 313 9.86 -14.93 11.88
CA ILE A 313 10.42 -14.63 10.56
C ILE A 313 11.85 -15.18 10.45
N VAL A 314 12.72 -14.85 11.42
CA VAL A 314 14.13 -15.30 11.47
C VAL A 314 14.20 -16.83 11.38
N SER A 315 13.49 -17.54 12.25
CA SER A 315 13.52 -19.00 12.29
C SER A 315 12.97 -19.64 11.01
N SER A 316 11.87 -19.12 10.46
CA SER A 316 11.23 -19.68 9.26
C SER A 316 12.07 -19.50 8.01
N TYR A 317 12.61 -18.30 7.80
CA TYR A 317 13.27 -17.94 6.54
C TYR A 317 14.75 -18.32 6.51
N ARG A 318 15.46 -18.30 7.64
CA ARG A 318 16.80 -18.89 7.73
C ARG A 318 16.78 -20.37 7.33
N LYS A 319 15.82 -21.12 7.88
CA LYS A 319 15.63 -22.53 7.53
C LYS A 319 15.23 -22.71 6.06
N ARG A 320 14.31 -21.89 5.55
CA ARG A 320 13.82 -21.98 4.16
C ARG A 320 14.90 -21.70 3.13
N TRP A 321 15.75 -20.70 3.38
CA TRP A 321 16.81 -20.30 2.45
C TRP A 321 18.18 -20.90 2.78
N ASN A 322 18.27 -21.69 3.86
CA ASN A 322 19.50 -22.34 4.30
C ASN A 322 20.64 -21.32 4.51
N VAL A 323 20.36 -20.31 5.33
CA VAL A 323 21.31 -19.25 5.70
C VAL A 323 21.43 -19.10 7.21
N ASP A 324 22.62 -18.73 7.69
CA ASP A 324 22.87 -18.54 9.11
C ASP A 324 22.69 -17.10 9.58
N ASN A 325 23.03 -16.13 8.76
CA ASN A 325 23.09 -14.73 9.17
C ASN A 325 21.87 -13.93 8.73
N VAL A 326 21.51 -12.91 9.52
CA VAL A 326 20.43 -11.98 9.25
C VAL A 326 20.95 -10.54 9.28
N LEU A 327 20.65 -9.77 8.25
CA LEU A 327 20.71 -8.31 8.27
C LEU A 327 19.33 -7.79 8.69
N LEU A 328 19.26 -7.05 9.78
CA LEU A 328 18.04 -6.41 10.25
C LEU A 328 18.10 -4.93 9.84
N ILE A 329 17.22 -4.52 8.95
CA ILE A 329 17.24 -3.19 8.34
C ILE A 329 15.91 -2.51 8.66
N GLY A 330 15.95 -1.26 9.11
CA GLY A 330 14.75 -0.45 9.31
C GLY A 330 14.90 0.91 8.65
N TYR A 331 13.83 1.40 8.04
CA TYR A 331 13.74 2.74 7.49
C TYR A 331 12.68 3.56 8.23
N SER A 332 13.02 4.79 8.64
CA SER A 332 12.11 5.73 9.29
C SER A 332 11.40 5.07 10.49
N PHE A 333 10.07 4.96 10.47
CA PHE A 333 9.29 4.20 11.45
C PHE A 333 9.88 2.80 11.76
N GLY A 334 10.29 2.06 10.73
CA GLY A 334 10.95 0.77 10.89
C GLY A 334 12.29 0.86 11.62
N ALA A 335 13.05 1.94 11.42
CA ALA A 335 14.29 2.18 12.17
C ALA A 335 14.01 2.44 13.65
N ASP A 336 12.93 3.15 13.96
CA ASP A 336 12.58 3.56 15.32
C ASP A 336 12.15 2.37 16.20
N ILE A 337 11.43 1.40 15.63
CA ILE A 337 10.91 0.25 16.39
C ILE A 337 11.93 -0.86 16.60
N LEU A 338 12.97 -0.93 15.76
CA LEU A 338 13.89 -2.07 15.75
C LEU A 338 14.77 -2.17 17.00
N PRO A 339 15.30 -1.08 17.59
CA PRO A 339 16.11 -1.15 18.80
C PRO A 339 15.37 -1.81 19.98
N ALA A 340 14.17 -1.34 20.33
CA ALA A 340 13.33 -1.93 21.37
C ALA A 340 12.97 -3.39 21.04
N THR A 341 12.64 -3.67 19.79
CA THR A 341 12.33 -5.03 19.31
C THR A 341 13.51 -5.99 19.49
N TYR A 342 14.72 -5.55 19.10
CA TYR A 342 15.94 -6.37 19.16
C TYR A 342 16.25 -6.80 20.60
N ARG A 343 16.09 -5.89 21.58
CA ARG A 343 16.35 -6.18 23.00
C ARG A 343 15.56 -7.37 23.52
N LEU A 344 14.36 -7.57 22.99
CA LEU A 344 13.42 -8.60 23.42
C LEU A 344 13.55 -9.92 22.65
N LEU A 345 14.43 -9.97 21.65
CA LEU A 345 14.69 -11.23 20.92
C LEU A 345 15.35 -12.28 21.82
N PRO A 346 15.05 -13.58 21.60
CA PRO A 346 15.81 -14.67 22.18
C PRO A 346 17.30 -14.58 21.80
N ASP A 347 18.19 -15.04 22.69
CA ASP A 347 19.64 -14.97 22.47
C ASP A 347 20.09 -15.66 21.18
N ALA A 348 19.45 -16.77 20.81
CA ALA A 348 19.74 -17.48 19.56
C ALA A 348 19.45 -16.63 18.31
N ASP A 349 18.42 -15.78 18.36
CA ASP A 349 18.08 -14.88 17.25
C ASP A 349 19.00 -13.66 17.25
N LYS A 350 19.33 -13.10 18.43
CA LYS A 350 20.33 -12.03 18.55
C LYS A 350 21.70 -12.44 18.01
N GLN A 351 22.08 -13.71 18.21
CA GLN A 351 23.32 -14.27 17.66
C GLN A 351 23.29 -14.39 16.14
N ALA A 352 22.13 -14.71 15.55
CA ALA A 352 21.96 -14.80 14.11
C ALA A 352 21.97 -13.43 13.40
N ILE A 353 21.60 -12.36 14.11
CA ILE A 353 21.65 -11.01 13.57
C ILE A 353 23.11 -10.55 13.50
N LEU A 354 23.58 -10.38 12.27
CA LEU A 354 24.92 -9.92 11.95
C LEU A 354 25.02 -8.39 12.00
N LEU A 355 23.99 -7.70 11.51
CA LEU A 355 23.96 -6.24 11.35
C LEU A 355 22.55 -5.73 11.67
N VAL A 356 22.48 -4.61 12.38
CA VAL A 356 21.29 -3.77 12.56
C VAL A 356 21.57 -2.43 11.85
N SER A 357 20.94 -2.21 10.70
CA SER A 357 21.09 -0.99 9.90
C SER A 357 19.83 -0.13 10.01
N LEU A 358 19.99 1.09 10.54
CA LEU A 358 18.92 2.03 10.81
C LEU A 358 19.04 3.22 9.86
N LEU A 359 18.04 3.42 9.02
CA LEU A 359 18.00 4.48 8.03
C LEU A 359 17.01 5.56 8.48
N ALA A 360 17.44 6.81 8.57
CA ALA A 360 16.61 7.94 8.99
C ALA A 360 15.99 7.75 10.39
N LEU A 361 16.81 7.28 11.35
CA LEU A 361 16.39 7.04 12.74
C LEU A 361 15.96 8.34 13.44
N SER A 362 14.83 8.30 14.13
CA SER A 362 14.31 9.38 14.97
C SER A 362 14.52 9.12 16.47
N HIS A 363 14.15 10.10 17.30
CA HIS A 363 14.20 10.01 18.76
C HIS A 363 12.90 9.43 19.38
N GLN A 364 12.00 8.88 18.58
CA GLN A 364 10.67 8.45 19.06
C GLN A 364 10.28 7.08 18.53
N ALA A 365 10.12 6.12 19.44
CA ALA A 365 9.53 4.83 19.13
C ALA A 365 8.01 4.83 19.42
N ASP A 366 7.22 4.61 18.37
CA ASP A 366 5.80 4.28 18.46
C ASP A 366 5.54 2.97 17.73
N PHE A 367 4.70 2.11 18.31
CA PHE A 367 4.35 0.81 17.73
C PHE A 367 2.90 0.84 17.18
N GLU A 368 2.47 2.02 16.73
CA GLU A 368 1.21 2.26 16.02
C GLU A 368 1.38 3.43 15.05
N ILE A 369 0.89 3.30 13.81
CA ILE A 369 0.94 4.38 12.81
C ILE A 369 -0.33 5.22 12.87
N ASN A 370 -0.24 6.41 13.45
CA ASN A 370 -1.37 7.34 13.50
C ASN A 370 -1.50 8.13 12.17
N VAL A 371 -2.72 8.25 11.66
CA VAL A 371 -3.01 9.00 10.41
C VAL A 371 -2.63 10.48 10.53
N THR A 372 -2.62 11.04 11.74
CA THR A 372 -2.18 12.42 12.01
C THR A 372 -0.66 12.60 11.98
N GLY A 373 0.13 11.53 12.18
CA GLY A 373 1.61 11.57 12.17
C GLY A 373 2.19 11.74 10.76
N TRP A 374 1.46 11.31 9.73
CA TRP A 374 1.88 11.37 8.32
C TRP A 374 2.11 12.80 7.81
N PHE A 375 1.49 13.82 8.44
CA PHE A 375 1.69 15.23 8.11
C PHE A 375 3.01 15.82 8.68
N GLY A 376 4.01 14.98 8.95
CA GLY A 376 5.29 15.40 9.52
C GLY A 376 5.24 15.70 11.02
N PHE A 377 4.24 15.15 11.73
CA PHE A 377 4.19 15.23 13.19
C PHE A 377 4.85 14.00 13.78
N ALA A 378 5.94 14.23 14.50
CA ALA A 378 6.59 13.22 15.34
C ALA A 378 5.52 12.58 16.26
N GLY A 379 5.56 11.25 16.38
CA GLY A 379 4.63 10.49 17.20
C GLY A 379 4.71 10.85 18.69
N LEU A 380 3.96 10.12 19.53
CA LEU A 380 3.98 10.39 20.98
C LEU A 380 5.26 9.87 21.63
N GLY A 381 6.03 9.01 20.93
CA GLY A 381 7.20 8.34 21.48
C GLY A 381 6.86 7.49 22.70
N LYS A 382 5.72 6.78 22.66
CA LYS A 382 5.18 6.03 23.81
C LYS A 382 6.19 5.01 24.35
N TYR A 383 7.08 4.52 23.49
CA TYR A 383 8.08 3.50 23.81
C TYR A 383 9.49 4.09 24.01
N GLY A 384 9.63 5.41 24.08
CA GLY A 384 10.87 6.09 24.44
C GLY A 384 11.79 6.40 23.25
N ASP A 385 13.06 6.66 23.56
CA ASP A 385 14.10 7.02 22.58
C ASP A 385 14.85 5.76 22.12
N PRO A 386 14.81 5.40 20.82
CA PRO A 386 15.53 4.24 20.28
C PRO A 386 17.05 4.27 20.56
N VAL A 387 17.66 5.43 20.76
CA VAL A 387 19.09 5.57 21.10
C VAL A 387 19.40 4.97 22.47
N ASP A 388 18.45 5.00 23.41
CA ASP A 388 18.61 4.39 24.73
C ASP A 388 18.63 2.87 24.63
N ASP A 389 17.73 2.30 23.80
CA ASP A 389 17.66 0.86 23.54
C ASP A 389 18.93 0.34 22.86
N LEU A 390 19.52 1.11 21.95
CA LEU A 390 20.74 0.75 21.23
C LEU A 390 21.96 0.53 22.15
N ARG A 391 21.95 1.02 23.39
CA ARG A 391 23.04 0.77 24.34
C ARG A 391 23.12 -0.68 24.81
N GLU A 392 22.05 -1.46 24.63
CA GLU A 392 22.00 -2.89 24.93
C GLU A 392 22.28 -3.76 23.69
N VAL A 393 22.51 -3.15 22.53
CA VAL A 393 22.92 -3.84 21.31
C VAL A 393 24.44 -3.84 21.23
N GLU A 394 25.03 -4.95 20.74
CA GLU A 394 26.48 -5.01 20.53
C GLU A 394 26.91 -3.91 19.55
N PRO A 395 27.78 -2.95 19.95
CA PRO A 395 28.04 -1.76 19.15
C PRO A 395 28.57 -2.05 17.74
N SER A 396 29.35 -3.13 17.58
CA SER A 396 29.89 -3.59 16.30
C SER A 396 28.78 -3.89 15.28
N LYS A 397 27.58 -4.29 15.72
CA LYS A 397 26.45 -4.63 14.87
C LYS A 397 25.64 -3.42 14.43
N ILE A 398 25.88 -2.23 14.96
CA ILE A 398 25.01 -1.06 14.72
C ILE A 398 25.56 -0.21 13.58
N GLN A 399 24.74 0.00 12.56
CA GLN A 399 24.94 0.98 11.50
C GLN A 399 23.76 1.97 11.50
N CYS A 400 24.03 3.27 11.49
CA CYS A 400 23.00 4.32 11.42
C CYS A 400 23.33 5.25 10.25
N ILE A 401 22.40 5.42 9.31
CA ILE A 401 22.56 6.24 8.11
C ILE A 401 21.47 7.31 8.11
N TYR A 402 21.84 8.58 7.92
CA TYR A 402 20.91 9.72 7.92
C TYR A 402 21.23 10.73 6.82
N GLY A 403 20.21 11.46 6.38
CA GLY A 403 20.33 12.57 5.43
C GLY A 403 20.87 13.83 6.09
N LEU A 404 21.69 14.60 5.37
CA LEU A 404 22.26 15.87 5.86
C LEU A 404 21.21 16.96 6.03
N GLU A 405 20.08 16.86 5.33
CA GLU A 405 18.95 17.80 5.43
C GLU A 405 17.92 17.37 6.49
N GLU A 406 18.14 16.26 7.20
CA GLU A 406 17.30 15.86 8.33
C GLU A 406 17.67 16.62 9.61
N GLU A 407 16.76 17.46 10.12
CA GLU A 407 16.99 18.25 11.33
C GLU A 407 16.86 17.43 12.62
N ASP A 408 16.00 16.41 12.64
CA ASP A 408 15.60 15.67 13.84
C ASP A 408 16.15 14.22 13.89
N SER A 409 17.19 13.91 13.12
CA SER A 409 17.79 12.58 13.12
C SER A 409 18.49 12.25 14.46
N ALA A 410 18.26 11.04 14.96
CA ALA A 410 18.90 10.49 16.14
C ALA A 410 20.26 9.82 15.85
N CYS A 411 20.62 9.56 14.59
CA CYS A 411 21.89 8.94 14.22
C CYS A 411 23.13 9.68 14.78
N PRO A 412 23.20 11.02 14.82
CA PRO A 412 24.29 11.74 15.48
C PRO A 412 24.45 11.38 16.96
N ALA A 413 23.39 11.07 17.70
CA ALA A 413 23.47 10.64 19.09
C ALA A 413 24.05 9.22 19.22
N VAL A 414 23.79 8.34 18.25
CA VAL A 414 24.34 6.96 18.17
C VAL A 414 25.87 6.96 18.09
N ARG A 415 26.50 8.02 17.54
CA ARG A 415 27.99 8.15 17.51
C ARG A 415 28.63 8.10 18.89
N LYS A 416 27.89 8.41 19.96
CA LYS A 416 28.38 8.36 21.34
C LYS A 416 28.56 6.93 21.84
N ILE A 417 27.93 5.94 21.20
CA ILE A 417 28.11 4.52 21.47
C ILE A 417 29.36 4.05 20.72
N ARG A 418 30.47 3.81 21.43
CA ARG A 418 31.74 3.44 20.80
C ARG A 418 31.64 2.08 20.12
N GLY A 419 32.04 2.02 18.84
CA GLY A 419 32.04 0.80 18.02
C GLY A 419 30.95 0.76 16.96
N THR A 420 29.98 1.70 17.00
CA THR A 420 28.94 1.85 15.98
C THR A 420 29.49 2.51 14.70
N GLN A 421 28.81 2.29 13.58
CA GLN A 421 29.06 3.00 12.33
C GLN A 421 27.94 4.02 12.09
N VAL A 422 28.28 5.31 11.99
CA VAL A 422 27.31 6.36 11.69
C VAL A 422 27.73 7.13 10.45
N LEU A 423 26.87 7.15 9.44
CA LEU A 423 27.16 7.70 8.12
C LEU A 423 26.13 8.78 7.78
N ALA A 424 26.61 9.90 7.24
CA ALA A 424 25.74 10.93 6.67
C ALA A 424 25.70 10.80 5.15
N ARG A 425 24.58 11.16 4.55
CA ARG A 425 24.35 11.17 3.10
C ARG A 425 23.74 12.50 2.67
N GLU A 426 23.97 12.90 1.43
CA GLU A 426 23.23 14.01 0.84
C GLU A 426 21.72 13.72 0.83
N GLY A 427 20.93 14.79 0.83
CA GLY A 427 19.47 14.74 0.84
C GLY A 427 18.85 14.72 2.23
N GLY A 428 17.52 14.69 2.24
CA GLY A 428 16.69 14.61 3.45
C GLY A 428 16.29 13.18 3.82
N HIS A 429 15.08 13.04 4.38
CA HIS A 429 14.55 11.79 4.92
C HIS A 429 14.52 10.63 3.89
N HIS A 430 14.38 10.96 2.60
CA HIS A 430 14.38 9.99 1.48
C HIS A 430 15.73 9.90 0.74
N PHE A 431 16.82 10.48 1.27
CA PHE A 431 18.18 10.34 0.71
C PHE A 431 18.31 10.68 -0.80
N ASP A 432 17.50 11.64 -1.30
CA ASP A 432 17.40 12.04 -2.70
C ASP A 432 17.16 10.90 -3.71
N GLY A 433 16.64 9.76 -3.25
CA GLY A 433 16.41 8.59 -4.10
C GLY A 433 17.67 7.76 -4.44
N ASP A 434 18.85 8.05 -3.86
CA ASP A 434 20.08 7.25 -4.09
C ASP A 434 20.12 5.98 -3.22
N TYR A 435 19.08 5.15 -3.36
CA TYR A 435 18.92 3.91 -2.58
C TYR A 435 19.97 2.86 -2.93
N ARG A 436 20.57 2.93 -4.12
CA ARG A 436 21.68 2.04 -4.49
C ARG A 436 22.95 2.34 -3.69
N ALA A 437 23.20 3.61 -3.35
CA ALA A 437 24.29 3.94 -2.42
C ALA A 437 24.02 3.42 -1.01
N LEU A 438 22.79 3.51 -0.51
CA LEU A 438 22.40 2.94 0.79
C LEU A 438 22.66 1.42 0.80
N ASN A 439 22.21 0.70 -0.24
CA ASN A 439 22.46 -0.74 -0.38
C ASN A 439 23.95 -1.08 -0.30
N ARG A 440 24.82 -0.34 -1.02
CA ARG A 440 26.26 -0.55 -0.98
C ARG A 440 26.83 -0.41 0.44
N LEU A 441 26.44 0.65 1.16
CA LEU A 441 26.91 0.87 2.53
C LEU A 441 26.51 -0.27 3.49
N ILE A 442 25.31 -0.82 3.32
CA ILE A 442 24.81 -1.94 4.12
C ILE A 442 25.59 -3.22 3.80
N VAL A 443 25.71 -3.55 2.51
CA VAL A 443 26.40 -4.77 2.05
C VAL A 443 27.89 -4.73 2.40
N ASP A 444 28.56 -3.60 2.18
CA ASP A 444 29.98 -3.42 2.53
C ASP A 444 30.21 -3.63 4.03
N ARG A 445 29.31 -3.11 4.87
CA ARG A 445 29.38 -3.32 6.32
C ARG A 445 29.15 -4.79 6.69
N ALA A 446 28.16 -5.44 6.11
CA ALA A 446 27.89 -6.85 6.35
C ALA A 446 29.09 -7.74 5.96
N VAL A 447 29.68 -7.50 4.78
CA VAL A 447 30.88 -8.22 4.30
C VAL A 447 32.06 -8.03 5.25
N ALA A 448 32.29 -6.80 5.72
CA ALA A 448 33.35 -6.53 6.68
C ALA A 448 33.16 -7.30 8.00
N LEU A 449 31.93 -7.40 8.51
CA LEU A 449 31.62 -8.14 9.74
C LEU A 449 31.78 -9.65 9.58
N MET A 450 31.40 -10.21 8.42
CA MET A 450 31.62 -11.63 8.11
C MET A 450 33.10 -12.00 7.99
N ALA A 451 33.97 -11.04 7.62
CA ALA A 451 35.40 -11.29 7.52
C ALA A 451 36.11 -11.29 8.90
N THR A 452 35.46 -10.77 9.93
CA THR A 452 36.03 -10.63 11.28
C THR A 452 35.51 -11.64 12.30
N ASN A 453 34.39 -12.30 11.99
CA ASN A 453 33.78 -13.38 12.78
C ASN A 453 34.17 -14.74 12.21
#